data_AF-A0A3L7JS85-F1
#
_entry.id   AF-A0A3L7JS85-F1
#
_cell.length_a   1.000
_cell.length_b   1.000
_cell.length_c   1.000
_cell.angle_alpha   90.00
_cell.angle_beta   90.00
_cell.angle_gamma   90.00
#
_symmetry.space_group_name_H-M   'P 1'
#
loop_
_entity.id
_entity.type
_entity.pdbx_description
1 polymer ?
#
loop_
_entity_poly.entity_id
_entity_poly.type
_entity_poly.pdbx_seq_one_letter_code
_entity_poly.pdbx_strand_id
1 'polypeptide(L)'
;MGKFSLKKSLIIGGLIVTVFAGNALLGRDDQTSASLNHVSSKEDFEHLQYQISPGLKKAEKKGESKVIHKDINIPNTDKYIHIEKMWLDGDDLRFLYSVDTDEKADMLKDPGEGVPKITAMKIFNDDTFLKAFKDNNEKSVQNGIYYNHRIYYSVNFGSVKMMNQDPIQHINIELPVDITMQMDGKTISINDAKIPIRYDYRDPSLKEWKIDKSVVIRDHTLQIERLVTSDSENALYVRLDVPANDVLLKELDMFLLSDQSFWPMSNRPIPVGADSNEYVIHSMPFNEMPSSLDFIIKGAGFLGNDKLEFDLKNIQDLQHEKHGKTYHKLLLTAKQTNIYLEKAVFDSSMMLFTFKYEDVGVIDRRKPKLDPTDMFPVNWYKSKQLKSEPAQISGKNEKGEEVQFEDFANEGTNEYGLKLNKEFIQHSNDLHFEVKKFQYSIQLDKEFHLDLSTESGEK
;
A
#
# COMPACT_ATOMS: atom_id res chain seq x y z
N MET A 1 -14.99 -38.13 29.56
CA MET A 1 -14.27 -38.67 28.38
C MET A 1 -15.08 -38.37 27.12
N GLY A 2 -14.91 -37.18 26.55
CA GLY A 2 -15.47 -36.83 25.24
C GLY A 2 -14.32 -36.64 24.26
N LYS A 3 -14.19 -37.54 23.28
CA LYS A 3 -13.22 -37.38 22.19
C LYS A 3 -13.74 -36.29 21.26
N PHE A 4 -13.29 -35.05 21.47
CA PHE A 4 -13.49 -33.98 20.49
C PHE A 4 -12.65 -34.27 19.24
N SER A 5 -13.31 -34.20 18.09
CA SER A 5 -12.81 -34.62 16.78
C SER A 5 -11.82 -33.60 16.21
N LEU A 6 -10.52 -33.79 16.48
CA LEU A 6 -9.42 -33.03 15.87
C LEU A 6 -9.34 -33.15 14.32
N LYS A 7 -10.07 -34.11 13.72
CA LYS A 7 -9.96 -34.41 12.29
C LYS A 7 -10.77 -33.50 11.38
N LYS A 8 -11.78 -32.77 11.89
CA LYS A 8 -12.59 -31.87 11.05
C LYS A 8 -11.96 -30.48 10.89
N SER A 9 -11.23 -29.98 11.90
CA SER A 9 -10.54 -28.68 11.86
C SER A 9 -9.35 -28.69 10.88
N LEU A 10 -8.63 -29.81 10.79
CA LEU A 10 -7.48 -29.98 9.89
C LEU A 10 -7.84 -30.04 8.40
N ILE A 11 -9.05 -30.52 8.06
CA ILE A 11 -9.50 -30.63 6.67
C ILE A 11 -10.03 -29.28 6.14
N ILE A 12 -10.67 -28.48 6.99
CA ILE A 12 -11.14 -27.12 6.62
C ILE A 12 -9.95 -26.13 6.57
N GLY A 13 -9.01 -26.21 7.52
CA GLY A 13 -7.77 -25.44 7.47
C GLY A 13 -6.89 -25.79 6.26
N GLY A 14 -6.81 -27.08 5.88
CA GLY A 14 -6.01 -27.53 4.74
C GLY A 14 -6.52 -27.04 3.38
N LEU A 15 -7.83 -26.93 3.20
CA LEU A 15 -8.45 -26.51 1.92
C LEU A 15 -8.42 -24.98 1.72
N ILE A 16 -8.52 -24.21 2.81
CA ILE A 16 -8.34 -22.76 2.79
C ILE A 16 -6.85 -22.44 2.53
N VAL A 17 -5.91 -23.13 3.19
CA VAL A 17 -4.48 -22.91 2.94
C VAL A 17 -4.07 -23.26 1.49
N THR A 18 -4.71 -24.22 0.80
CA THR A 18 -4.35 -24.54 -0.59
C THR A 18 -4.87 -23.52 -1.62
N VAL A 19 -6.08 -22.96 -1.44
CA VAL A 19 -6.59 -21.90 -2.32
C VAL A 19 -5.84 -20.59 -2.11
N PHE A 20 -5.44 -20.28 -0.88
CA PHE A 20 -4.74 -19.03 -0.54
C PHE A 20 -3.22 -19.10 -0.74
N ALA A 21 -2.57 -20.25 -0.49
CA ALA A 21 -1.18 -20.45 -0.87
C ALA A 21 -1.01 -20.45 -2.39
N GLY A 22 -2.01 -20.91 -3.16
CA GLY A 22 -2.04 -20.73 -4.62
C GLY A 22 -1.96 -19.27 -5.04
N ASN A 23 -2.70 -18.38 -4.39
CA ASN A 23 -2.68 -16.93 -4.67
C ASN A 23 -1.46 -16.19 -4.09
N ALA A 24 -0.80 -16.73 -3.07
CA ALA A 24 0.40 -16.14 -2.49
C ALA A 24 1.71 -16.66 -3.12
N LEU A 25 1.71 -17.86 -3.72
CA LEU A 25 2.85 -18.47 -4.42
C LEU A 25 2.86 -18.18 -5.93
N LEU A 26 1.72 -17.82 -6.51
CA LEU A 26 1.69 -17.16 -7.81
C LEU A 26 2.12 -15.71 -7.56
N GLY A 27 3.41 -15.44 -7.73
CA GLY A 27 3.94 -14.08 -7.79
C GLY A 27 2.98 -13.25 -8.63
N ARG A 28 2.36 -12.26 -7.98
CA ARG A 28 1.55 -11.25 -8.64
C ARG A 28 2.49 -10.58 -9.63
N ASP A 29 2.44 -11.01 -10.88
CA ASP A 29 2.77 -10.14 -11.98
C ASP A 29 1.91 -8.89 -11.79
N ASP A 30 2.56 -7.72 -11.77
CA ASP A 30 1.99 -6.38 -11.58
C ASP A 30 1.06 -5.96 -12.75
N GLN A 31 0.18 -6.86 -13.17
CA GLN A 31 -0.95 -6.58 -14.03
C GLN A 31 -2.21 -7.09 -13.34
N THR A 32 -2.72 -6.30 -12.39
CA THR A 32 -4.15 -6.33 -12.05
C THR A 32 -4.93 -5.93 -13.29
N SER A 33 -5.19 -6.88 -14.19
CA SER A 33 -6.20 -6.72 -15.22
C SER A 33 -7.53 -6.51 -14.51
N ALA A 34 -8.10 -5.35 -14.75
CA ALA A 34 -9.32 -4.94 -14.09
C ALA A 34 -10.48 -5.83 -14.56
N SER A 35 -11.26 -6.37 -13.62
CA SER A 35 -12.35 -7.29 -13.92
C SER A 35 -13.71 -6.69 -13.55
N LEU A 36 -14.63 -6.64 -14.52
CA LEU A 36 -16.05 -6.37 -14.27
C LEU A 36 -16.73 -7.68 -13.85
N ASN A 37 -17.29 -7.73 -12.64
CA ASN A 37 -17.96 -8.93 -12.15
C ASN A 37 -19.41 -8.94 -12.61
N HIS A 38 -19.81 -9.92 -13.43
CA HIS A 38 -21.21 -10.09 -13.82
C HIS A 38 -21.92 -11.04 -12.87
N VAL A 39 -23.06 -10.59 -12.33
CA VAL A 39 -23.94 -11.41 -11.49
C VAL A 39 -25.38 -11.31 -11.99
N SER A 40 -26.12 -12.40 -11.82
CA SER A 40 -27.52 -12.49 -12.27
C SER A 40 -28.51 -12.64 -11.12
N SER A 41 -28.03 -12.86 -9.88
CA SER A 41 -28.85 -12.97 -8.69
C SER A 41 -28.66 -11.76 -7.78
N LYS A 42 -29.71 -11.42 -7.03
CA LYS A 42 -29.65 -10.36 -6.02
C LYS A 42 -28.68 -10.71 -4.88
N GLU A 43 -28.64 -11.99 -4.51
CA GLU A 43 -27.80 -12.49 -3.41
C GLU A 43 -26.31 -12.37 -3.76
N ASP A 44 -25.90 -12.73 -4.97
CA ASP A 44 -24.52 -12.58 -5.43
C ASP A 44 -24.14 -11.10 -5.57
N PHE A 45 -25.07 -10.27 -6.04
CA PHE A 45 -24.88 -8.82 -6.10
C PHE A 45 -24.62 -8.23 -4.72
N GLU A 46 -25.45 -8.53 -3.73
CA GLU A 46 -25.29 -8.04 -2.35
C GLU A 46 -23.97 -8.54 -1.75
N HIS A 47 -23.63 -9.81 -1.97
CA HIS A 47 -22.38 -10.40 -1.50
C HIS A 47 -21.15 -9.68 -2.08
N LEU A 48 -21.08 -9.51 -3.40
CA LEU A 48 -19.96 -8.80 -4.05
C LEU A 48 -19.94 -7.32 -3.67
N GLN A 49 -21.10 -6.68 -3.55
CA GLN A 49 -21.19 -5.27 -3.16
C GLN A 49 -20.52 -5.05 -1.80
N TYR A 50 -20.76 -5.91 -0.81
CA TYR A 50 -20.10 -5.81 0.49
C TYR A 50 -18.60 -6.11 0.47
N GLN A 51 -18.10 -6.81 -0.55
CA GLN A 51 -16.66 -7.02 -0.74
C GLN A 51 -15.97 -5.79 -1.35
N ILE A 52 -16.63 -5.08 -2.27
CA ILE A 52 -16.04 -3.92 -2.97
C ILE A 52 -16.36 -2.56 -2.32
N SER A 53 -17.30 -2.51 -1.38
CA SER A 53 -17.72 -1.30 -0.67
C SER A 53 -17.38 -1.38 0.83
N PRO A 54 -16.15 -1.00 1.24
CA PRO A 54 -15.74 -1.03 2.63
C PRO A 54 -16.70 -0.26 3.54
N GLY A 55 -17.00 -0.84 4.71
CA GLY A 55 -17.84 -0.24 5.75
C GLY A 55 -19.34 -0.21 5.45
N LEU A 56 -19.79 -0.49 4.22
CA LEU A 56 -21.21 -0.35 3.83
C LEU A 56 -22.16 -1.22 4.69
N LYS A 57 -21.88 -2.52 4.79
CA LYS A 57 -22.73 -3.47 5.55
C LYS A 57 -22.92 -3.02 7.00
N LYS A 58 -21.85 -2.47 7.58
CA LYS A 58 -21.82 -1.98 8.95
C LYS A 58 -22.64 -0.70 9.10
N ALA A 59 -22.45 0.26 8.19
CA ALA A 59 -23.21 1.51 8.15
C ALA A 59 -24.72 1.25 7.97
N GLU A 60 -25.10 0.26 7.16
CA GLU A 60 -26.50 -0.15 7.00
C GLU A 60 -27.09 -0.71 8.29
N LYS A 61 -26.38 -1.63 8.96
CA LYS A 61 -26.82 -2.20 10.24
C LYS A 61 -27.01 -1.14 11.34
N LYS A 62 -26.22 -0.06 11.30
CA LYS A 62 -26.31 1.07 12.24
C LYS A 62 -27.29 2.18 11.81
N GLY A 63 -27.87 2.13 10.61
CA GLY A 63 -28.72 3.20 10.07
C GLY A 63 -27.97 4.48 9.66
N GLU A 64 -26.65 4.37 9.50
CA GLU A 64 -25.73 5.45 9.13
C GLU A 64 -25.60 5.61 7.61
N SER A 65 -25.86 4.54 6.85
CA SER A 65 -26.00 4.60 5.40
C SER A 65 -27.28 5.34 5.00
N LYS A 66 -27.14 6.45 4.28
CA LYS A 66 -28.25 7.25 3.76
C LYS A 66 -28.53 6.87 2.32
N VAL A 67 -29.78 6.51 2.06
CA VAL A 67 -30.29 6.29 0.71
C VAL A 67 -30.53 7.66 0.07
N ILE A 68 -29.96 7.87 -1.12
CA ILE A 68 -30.00 9.16 -1.82
C ILE A 68 -31.02 9.16 -2.97
N HIS A 69 -31.02 8.11 -3.79
CA HIS A 69 -31.87 7.98 -4.99
C HIS A 69 -31.86 9.26 -5.86
N LYS A 70 -30.67 9.73 -6.24
CA LYS A 70 -30.50 10.87 -7.13
C LYS A 70 -30.06 10.40 -8.51
N ASP A 71 -30.83 10.79 -9.51
CA ASP A 71 -30.50 10.52 -10.91
C ASP A 71 -29.87 11.78 -11.53
N ILE A 72 -28.76 11.57 -12.23
CA ILE A 72 -28.03 12.61 -12.96
C ILE A 72 -28.01 12.20 -14.43
N ASN A 73 -28.67 13.01 -15.26
CA ASN A 73 -28.75 12.75 -16.70
C ASN A 73 -27.36 12.85 -17.35
N ILE A 74 -27.01 11.88 -18.18
CA ILE A 74 -25.77 11.92 -18.96
C ILE A 74 -26.06 12.66 -20.29
N PRO A 75 -25.37 13.79 -20.57
CA PRO A 75 -25.65 14.61 -21.74
C PRO A 75 -25.64 13.83 -23.06
N ASN A 76 -26.62 14.12 -23.92
CA ASN A 76 -26.78 13.50 -25.24
C ASN A 76 -27.07 11.99 -25.22
N THR A 77 -27.58 11.47 -24.10
CA THR A 77 -28.03 10.08 -23.97
C THR A 77 -29.36 10.02 -23.22
N ASP A 78 -29.95 8.83 -23.15
CA ASP A 78 -31.09 8.48 -22.32
C ASP A 78 -30.69 7.77 -21.01
N LYS A 79 -29.39 7.78 -20.68
CA LYS A 79 -28.79 7.07 -19.55
C LYS A 79 -28.56 7.99 -18.36
N TYR A 80 -28.52 7.40 -17.18
CA TYR A 80 -28.32 8.11 -15.93
C TYR A 80 -27.16 7.57 -15.12
N ILE A 81 -26.56 8.46 -14.34
CA ILE A 81 -25.80 8.09 -13.14
C ILE A 81 -26.78 8.11 -11.98
N HIS A 82 -26.86 7.01 -11.24
CA HIS A 82 -27.67 6.91 -10.03
C HIS A 82 -26.77 6.98 -8.80
N ILE A 83 -26.96 7.98 -7.96
CA ILE A 83 -26.35 8.02 -6.63
C ILE A 83 -27.27 7.25 -5.69
N GLU A 84 -26.84 6.04 -5.31
CA GLU A 84 -27.67 5.07 -4.60
C GLU A 84 -27.63 5.33 -3.09
N LYS A 85 -26.42 5.30 -2.53
CA LYS A 85 -26.19 5.38 -1.09
C LYS A 85 -24.96 6.20 -0.77
N MET A 86 -24.98 6.80 0.42
CA MET A 86 -23.88 7.53 1.00
C MET A 86 -23.67 7.10 2.45
N TRP A 87 -22.43 6.96 2.87
CA TRP A 87 -22.09 6.68 4.26
C TRP A 87 -20.70 7.23 4.60
N LEU A 88 -20.43 7.30 5.89
CA LEU A 88 -19.07 7.49 6.39
C LEU A 88 -18.47 6.12 6.71
N ASP A 89 -17.24 5.92 6.24
CA ASP A 89 -16.37 4.82 6.64
C ASP A 89 -15.29 5.42 7.54
N GLY A 90 -15.62 5.57 8.82
CA GLY A 90 -14.89 6.44 9.74
C GLY A 90 -15.01 7.91 9.39
N ASP A 91 -13.90 8.55 9.03
CA ASP A 91 -13.94 9.95 8.58
C ASP A 91 -14.17 10.06 7.06
N ASP A 92 -14.04 8.98 6.30
CA ASP A 92 -14.06 9.02 4.84
C ASP A 92 -15.49 8.99 4.28
N LEU A 93 -15.83 9.97 3.44
CA LEU A 93 -17.11 10.01 2.75
C LEU A 93 -17.11 9.07 1.55
N ARG A 94 -18.01 8.08 1.54
CA ARG A 94 -18.13 7.10 0.46
C ARG A 94 -19.48 7.16 -0.24
N PHE A 95 -19.45 7.05 -1.57
CA PHE A 95 -20.66 6.91 -2.39
C PHE A 95 -20.70 5.54 -3.04
N LEU A 96 -21.89 4.94 -3.04
CA LEU A 96 -22.26 3.88 -3.95
C LEU A 96 -23.05 4.53 -5.08
N TYR A 97 -22.58 4.37 -6.30
CA TYR A 97 -23.31 4.82 -7.48
C TYR A 97 -23.43 3.69 -8.49
N SER A 98 -24.40 3.83 -9.38
CA SER A 98 -24.56 2.98 -10.53
C SER A 98 -24.67 3.81 -11.81
N VAL A 99 -24.34 3.22 -12.95
CA VAL A 99 -24.54 3.85 -14.27
C VAL A 99 -25.35 2.91 -15.13
N ASP A 100 -26.40 3.43 -15.76
CA ASP A 100 -27.16 2.70 -16.77
C ASP A 100 -26.23 2.26 -17.91
N THR A 101 -26.33 1.00 -18.30
CA THR A 101 -25.55 0.46 -19.40
C THR A 101 -26.38 -0.51 -20.23
N ASP A 102 -26.08 -0.54 -21.52
CA ASP A 102 -26.59 -1.59 -22.38
C ASP A 102 -25.62 -2.77 -22.29
N GLU A 103 -26.15 -3.99 -22.27
CA GLU A 103 -25.31 -5.18 -22.28
C GLU A 103 -24.63 -5.31 -23.66
N LYS A 104 -23.38 -4.89 -23.77
CA LYS A 104 -22.53 -5.19 -24.93
C LYS A 104 -21.59 -6.34 -24.54
N ALA A 105 -21.67 -7.45 -25.26
CA ALA A 105 -20.92 -8.67 -24.98
C ALA A 105 -19.39 -8.46 -24.90
N ASP A 106 -18.87 -7.45 -25.60
CA ASP A 106 -17.43 -7.13 -25.60
C ASP A 106 -17.01 -6.36 -24.34
N MET A 107 -17.88 -5.52 -23.76
CA MET A 107 -17.60 -4.78 -22.52
C MET A 107 -17.49 -5.71 -21.30
N LEU A 108 -18.18 -6.86 -21.32
CA LEU A 108 -18.10 -7.86 -20.25
C LEU A 108 -16.84 -8.74 -20.36
N LYS A 109 -16.28 -8.88 -21.56
CA LYS A 109 -15.13 -9.75 -21.84
C LYS A 109 -13.80 -9.00 -21.78
N ASP A 110 -13.79 -7.74 -22.23
CA ASP A 110 -12.64 -6.85 -22.17
C ASP A 110 -13.11 -5.46 -21.71
N PRO A 111 -13.16 -5.20 -20.39
CA PRO A 111 -13.80 -4.02 -19.85
C PRO A 111 -13.11 -2.70 -20.26
N GLY A 112 -11.83 -2.74 -20.67
CA GLY A 112 -11.10 -1.66 -21.34
C GLY A 112 -11.46 -0.21 -20.92
N GLU A 113 -11.46 0.71 -21.89
CA GLU A 113 -11.90 2.11 -21.71
C GLU A 113 -13.38 2.32 -22.06
N GLY A 114 -14.07 1.26 -22.48
CA GLY A 114 -15.48 1.31 -22.90
C GLY A 114 -16.47 1.34 -21.73
N VAL A 115 -16.07 0.79 -20.58
CA VAL A 115 -16.94 0.63 -19.42
C VAL A 115 -17.27 1.98 -18.75
N PRO A 116 -18.56 2.31 -18.55
CA PRO A 116 -18.95 3.58 -17.96
C PRO A 116 -18.49 3.69 -16.51
N LYS A 117 -17.71 4.72 -16.18
CA LYS A 117 -17.25 4.99 -14.80
C LYS A 117 -16.99 6.46 -14.55
N ILE A 118 -17.20 6.92 -13.31
CA ILE A 118 -16.78 8.24 -12.88
C ILE A 118 -15.26 8.23 -12.65
N THR A 119 -14.54 9.10 -13.37
CA THR A 119 -13.08 9.23 -13.25
C THR A 119 -12.67 10.42 -12.39
N ALA A 120 -13.54 11.42 -12.24
CA ALA A 120 -13.37 12.48 -11.27
C ALA A 120 -14.71 13.05 -10.84
N MET A 121 -14.79 13.53 -9.61
CA MET A 121 -15.91 14.32 -9.11
C MET A 121 -15.40 15.43 -8.21
N LYS A 122 -15.87 16.66 -8.42
CA LYS A 122 -15.53 17.84 -7.62
C LYS A 122 -16.78 18.37 -6.94
N ILE A 123 -16.68 18.66 -5.64
CA ILE A 123 -17.77 19.20 -4.83
C ILE A 123 -17.45 20.64 -4.46
N PHE A 124 -18.41 21.54 -4.64
CA PHE A 124 -18.27 22.96 -4.35
C PHE A 124 -19.28 23.42 -3.29
N ASN A 125 -18.98 24.51 -2.60
CA ASN A 125 -19.90 25.25 -1.73
C ASN A 125 -19.75 26.75 -2.00
N ASP A 126 -20.80 27.40 -2.51
CA ASP A 126 -20.81 28.82 -2.86
C ASP A 126 -19.52 29.27 -3.55
N ASP A 127 -19.13 28.57 -4.63
CA ASP A 127 -17.91 28.72 -5.45
C ASP A 127 -16.57 28.31 -4.80
N THR A 128 -16.57 27.90 -3.54
CA THR A 128 -15.37 27.35 -2.89
C THR A 128 -15.25 25.86 -3.17
N PHE A 129 -14.12 25.45 -3.75
CA PHE A 129 -13.78 24.04 -3.91
C PHE A 129 -13.66 23.39 -2.53
N LEU A 130 -14.55 22.45 -2.23
CA LEU A 130 -14.49 21.68 -0.99
C LEU A 130 -13.58 20.47 -1.15
N LYS A 131 -13.80 19.69 -2.22
CA LYS A 131 -13.10 18.43 -2.40
C LYS A 131 -13.17 17.87 -3.81
N ALA A 132 -12.19 17.04 -4.15
CA ALA A 132 -12.21 16.24 -5.37
C ALA A 132 -11.90 14.78 -5.06
N PHE A 133 -12.67 13.91 -5.70
CA PHE A 133 -12.23 12.57 -6.05
C PHE A 133 -11.59 12.61 -7.44
N LYS A 134 -10.43 11.98 -7.60
CA LYS A 134 -9.83 11.69 -8.90
C LYS A 134 -9.33 10.26 -8.90
N ASP A 135 -9.80 9.47 -9.85
CA ASP A 135 -9.23 8.16 -10.12
C ASP A 135 -7.87 8.36 -10.79
N ASN A 136 -6.79 8.14 -10.03
CA ASN A 136 -5.42 8.31 -10.53
C ASN A 136 -4.99 7.16 -11.45
N ASN A 137 -5.79 6.09 -11.56
CA ASN A 137 -5.51 4.97 -12.43
C ASN A 137 -6.41 5.03 -13.67
N GLU A 138 -6.03 5.89 -14.63
CA GLU A 138 -6.70 5.98 -15.93
C GLU A 138 -6.84 4.60 -16.63
N LYS A 139 -5.94 3.65 -16.31
CA LYS A 139 -5.88 2.30 -16.90
C LYS A 139 -6.46 1.16 -16.04
N SER A 140 -6.84 1.37 -14.78
CA SER A 140 -7.52 0.31 -14.01
C SER A 140 -9.02 0.59 -13.98
N VAL A 141 -9.84 -0.34 -14.46
CA VAL A 141 -11.26 -0.34 -14.12
C VAL A 141 -11.34 -0.61 -12.62
N GLN A 142 -12.02 0.26 -11.86
CA GLN A 142 -12.39 -0.08 -10.48
C GLN A 142 -13.15 -1.41 -10.52
N ASN A 143 -13.03 -2.24 -9.49
CA ASN A 143 -13.78 -3.50 -9.40
C ASN A 143 -15.29 -3.22 -9.40
N GLY A 144 -15.90 -3.19 -10.59
CA GLY A 144 -17.31 -2.91 -10.79
C GLY A 144 -18.13 -4.19 -10.78
N ILE A 145 -19.44 -4.06 -10.51
CA ILE A 145 -20.39 -5.17 -10.59
C ILE A 145 -21.46 -4.83 -11.62
N TYR A 146 -21.58 -5.64 -12.67
CA TYR A 146 -22.70 -5.54 -13.61
C TYR A 146 -23.88 -6.36 -13.09
N TYR A 147 -25.01 -5.70 -12.87
CA TYR A 147 -26.26 -6.30 -12.40
C TYR A 147 -27.45 -5.47 -12.89
N ASN A 148 -28.48 -6.13 -13.43
CA ASN A 148 -29.73 -5.50 -13.85
C ASN A 148 -29.54 -4.25 -14.73
N HIS A 149 -28.80 -4.39 -15.85
CA HIS A 149 -28.51 -3.32 -16.81
C HIS A 149 -27.78 -2.09 -16.23
N ARG A 150 -27.08 -2.27 -15.10
CA ARG A 150 -26.30 -1.22 -14.44
C ARG A 150 -24.95 -1.73 -14.01
N ILE A 151 -23.97 -0.84 -13.98
CA ILE A 151 -22.67 -1.11 -13.36
C ILE A 151 -22.55 -0.31 -12.08
N TYR A 152 -22.29 -1.02 -10.98
CA TYR A 152 -22.17 -0.47 -9.64
C TYR A 152 -20.71 -0.30 -9.25
N TYR A 153 -20.43 0.84 -8.60
CA TYR A 153 -19.11 1.24 -8.14
C TYR A 153 -19.17 1.89 -6.77
N SER A 154 -18.06 1.82 -6.04
CA SER A 154 -17.84 2.54 -4.79
C SER A 154 -16.69 3.51 -4.95
N VAL A 155 -16.92 4.77 -4.58
CA VAL A 155 -15.86 5.81 -4.59
C VAL A 155 -15.68 6.40 -3.20
N ASN A 156 -14.43 6.77 -2.90
CA ASN A 156 -14.04 7.43 -1.66
C ASN A 156 -13.66 8.89 -1.95
N PHE A 157 -14.35 9.83 -1.31
CA PHE A 157 -14.06 11.27 -1.37
C PHE A 157 -13.06 11.70 -0.29
N GLY A 158 -12.60 10.79 0.56
CA GLY A 158 -11.66 10.99 1.67
C GLY A 158 -12.30 11.68 2.89
N SER A 159 -11.46 12.02 3.86
CA SER A 159 -11.87 12.50 5.19
C SER A 159 -12.71 13.79 5.22
N VAL A 160 -13.89 13.76 5.86
CA VAL A 160 -14.75 14.94 6.08
C VAL A 160 -14.18 15.92 7.10
N LYS A 161 -13.21 15.49 7.95
CA LYS A 161 -12.51 16.40 8.88
C LYS A 161 -11.71 17.49 8.18
N MET A 162 -11.36 17.30 6.91
CA MET A 162 -10.69 18.35 6.13
C MET A 162 -11.64 19.49 5.73
N MET A 163 -12.96 19.35 5.98
CA MET A 163 -13.97 20.34 5.59
C MET A 163 -14.29 21.37 6.69
N ASN A 164 -13.82 21.20 7.94
CA ASN A 164 -13.90 22.16 9.06
C ASN A 164 -13.07 21.64 10.25
N GLN A 165 -12.58 22.52 11.14
CA GLN A 165 -11.80 22.11 12.33
C GLN A 165 -12.62 21.26 13.34
N ASP A 166 -13.94 21.41 13.32
CA ASP A 166 -14.87 20.52 14.02
C ASP A 166 -15.78 19.83 13.00
N PRO A 167 -15.89 18.49 13.02
CA PRO A 167 -16.77 17.77 12.12
C PRO A 167 -18.23 18.08 12.46
N ILE A 168 -19.00 18.51 11.46
CA ILE A 168 -20.43 18.78 11.62
C ILE A 168 -21.14 17.43 11.80
N GLN A 169 -21.73 17.22 12.98
CA GLN A 169 -22.37 15.96 13.37
C GLN A 169 -23.52 15.53 12.46
N HIS A 170 -24.22 16.49 11.84
CA HIS A 170 -25.31 16.20 10.90
C HIS A 170 -25.22 17.11 9.69
N ILE A 171 -25.02 16.52 8.52
CA ILE A 171 -25.06 17.21 7.25
C ILE A 171 -26.23 16.68 6.43
N ASN A 172 -27.03 17.63 5.93
CA ASN A 172 -28.08 17.38 4.95
C ASN A 172 -28.20 18.63 4.08
N ILE A 173 -27.33 18.71 3.07
CA ILE A 173 -27.22 19.85 2.17
C ILE A 173 -27.20 19.35 0.73
N GLU A 174 -27.70 20.16 -0.21
CA GLU A 174 -27.55 19.86 -1.64
C GLU A 174 -26.40 20.73 -2.17
N LEU A 175 -25.36 20.08 -2.71
CA LEU A 175 -24.18 20.78 -3.22
C LEU A 175 -24.04 20.59 -4.74
N PRO A 176 -23.57 21.62 -5.45
CA PRO A 176 -23.17 21.49 -6.84
C PRO A 176 -21.91 20.63 -6.95
N VAL A 177 -21.92 19.73 -7.92
CA VAL A 177 -20.81 18.86 -8.26
C VAL A 177 -20.53 18.87 -9.76
N ASP A 178 -19.24 18.84 -10.09
CA ASP A 178 -18.79 18.56 -11.45
C ASP A 178 -18.32 17.12 -11.53
N ILE A 179 -18.84 16.37 -12.50
CA ILE A 179 -18.54 14.96 -12.71
C ILE A 179 -17.82 14.81 -14.05
N THR A 180 -16.67 14.15 -14.02
CA THR A 180 -16.00 13.64 -15.22
C THR A 180 -16.14 12.13 -15.24
N MET A 181 -16.65 11.59 -16.34
CA MET A 181 -16.82 10.14 -16.52
C MET A 181 -16.25 9.68 -17.86
N GLN A 182 -15.88 8.40 -17.93
CA GLN A 182 -15.65 7.69 -19.18
C GLN A 182 -16.91 6.91 -19.55
N MET A 183 -17.27 6.89 -20.83
CA MET A 183 -18.32 6.03 -21.39
C MET A 183 -18.08 5.86 -22.88
N ASP A 184 -18.13 4.62 -23.38
CA ASP A 184 -17.88 4.28 -24.79
C ASP A 184 -16.55 4.88 -25.32
N GLY A 185 -15.48 4.85 -24.50
CA GLY A 185 -14.16 5.39 -24.84
C GLY A 185 -14.07 6.92 -24.92
N LYS A 186 -15.11 7.65 -24.50
CA LYS A 186 -15.15 9.12 -24.47
C LYS A 186 -15.17 9.63 -23.04
N THR A 187 -14.51 10.77 -22.83
CA THR A 187 -14.63 11.53 -21.59
C THR A 187 -15.82 12.48 -21.71
N ILE A 188 -16.74 12.40 -20.75
CA ILE A 188 -17.94 13.24 -20.64
C ILE A 188 -17.83 14.07 -19.38
N SER A 189 -18.13 15.36 -19.49
CA SER A 189 -18.20 16.30 -18.35
C SER A 189 -19.65 16.70 -18.10
N ILE A 190 -20.09 16.57 -16.85
CA ILE A 190 -21.39 16.99 -16.36
C ILE A 190 -21.11 18.06 -15.30
N ASN A 191 -21.51 19.30 -15.57
CA ASN A 191 -21.22 20.42 -14.69
C ASN A 191 -22.46 20.79 -13.88
N ASP A 192 -22.24 21.30 -12.66
CA ASP A 192 -23.31 21.82 -11.78
C ASP A 192 -24.44 20.81 -11.52
N ALA A 193 -24.11 19.51 -11.46
CA ALA A 193 -25.05 18.50 -11.02
C ALA A 193 -25.30 18.67 -9.51
N LYS A 194 -26.54 18.55 -9.07
CA LYS A 194 -26.88 18.73 -7.65
C LYS A 194 -26.98 17.40 -6.93
N ILE A 195 -26.07 17.14 -5.99
CA ILE A 195 -26.09 15.93 -5.16
C ILE A 195 -26.45 16.29 -3.71
N PRO A 196 -27.46 15.64 -3.10
CA PRO A 196 -27.71 15.77 -1.68
C PRO A 196 -26.61 15.05 -0.89
N ILE A 197 -25.76 15.81 -0.22
CA ILE A 197 -24.77 15.29 0.71
C ILE A 197 -25.46 15.11 2.06
N ARG A 198 -25.60 13.84 2.47
CA ARG A 198 -26.23 13.45 3.73
C ARG A 198 -25.34 12.50 4.52
N TYR A 199 -24.93 12.91 5.71
CA TYR A 199 -24.21 12.04 6.63
C TYR A 199 -24.41 12.48 8.09
N ASP A 200 -24.29 11.51 8.99
CA ASP A 200 -24.21 11.73 10.43
C ASP A 200 -22.77 11.46 10.87
N TYR A 201 -22.01 12.49 11.24
CA TYR A 201 -20.71 12.31 11.85
C TYR A 201 -20.85 12.00 13.33
N ARG A 202 -20.17 10.95 13.76
CA ARG A 202 -19.99 10.62 15.18
C ARG A 202 -18.53 10.30 15.37
N ASP A 203 -18.00 10.67 16.54
CA ASP A 203 -16.67 10.21 16.90
C ASP A 203 -16.64 8.69 16.86
N PRO A 204 -15.63 8.10 16.18
CA PRO A 204 -15.57 6.67 16.04
C PRO A 204 -15.46 6.03 17.43
N SER A 205 -16.37 5.10 17.74
CA SER A 205 -16.25 4.31 18.96
C SER A 205 -14.98 3.47 18.86
N LEU A 206 -14.04 3.71 19.76
CA LEU A 206 -12.79 2.97 19.80
C LEU A 206 -12.96 1.80 20.76
N LYS A 207 -12.64 0.61 20.26
CA LYS A 207 -12.47 -0.57 21.11
C LYS A 207 -11.00 -0.92 21.15
N GLU A 208 -10.48 -1.10 22.36
CA GLU A 208 -9.08 -1.40 22.59
C GLU A 208 -8.94 -2.75 23.30
N TRP A 209 -8.06 -3.60 22.76
CA TRP A 209 -7.61 -4.85 23.40
C TRP A 209 -6.12 -4.75 23.66
N LYS A 210 -5.73 -4.99 24.91
CA LYS A 210 -4.33 -5.20 25.27
C LYS A 210 -3.93 -6.62 24.90
N ILE A 211 -2.81 -6.76 24.23
CA ILE A 211 -2.32 -8.03 23.69
C ILE A 211 -1.16 -8.57 24.55
N ASP A 212 -0.24 -7.68 24.95
CA ASP A 212 0.96 -7.99 25.75
C ASP A 212 1.67 -9.29 25.29
N LYS A 213 1.89 -9.41 23.97
CA LYS A 213 2.63 -10.52 23.37
C LYS A 213 3.98 -10.05 22.87
N SER A 214 4.98 -10.90 22.98
CA SER A 214 6.32 -10.65 22.47
C SER A 214 6.69 -11.67 21.40
N VAL A 215 7.18 -11.19 20.26
CA VAL A 215 7.76 -12.02 19.21
C VAL A 215 9.25 -11.74 19.14
N VAL A 216 10.05 -12.76 19.44
CA VAL A 216 11.51 -12.66 19.33
C VAL A 216 11.90 -12.71 17.86
N ILE A 217 12.52 -11.63 17.38
CA ILE A 217 13.10 -11.49 16.05
C ILE A 217 14.62 -11.40 16.26
N ARG A 218 15.25 -12.57 16.40
CA ARG A 218 16.66 -12.74 16.77
C ARG A 218 17.05 -12.11 18.11
N ASP A 219 17.85 -11.06 18.05
CA ASP A 219 18.39 -10.23 19.13
C ASP A 219 17.47 -9.05 19.46
N HIS A 220 16.35 -8.94 18.76
CA HIS A 220 15.32 -7.93 19.02
C HIS A 220 14.03 -8.61 19.46
N THR A 221 13.25 -7.89 20.26
CA THR A 221 11.91 -8.33 20.65
C THR A 221 10.89 -7.35 20.11
N LEU A 222 9.97 -7.84 19.27
CA LEU A 222 8.81 -7.08 18.85
C LEU A 222 7.71 -7.30 19.90
N GLN A 223 7.41 -6.27 20.67
CA GLN A 223 6.27 -6.23 21.57
C GLN A 223 5.03 -5.86 20.76
N ILE A 224 3.95 -6.60 20.98
CA ILE A 224 2.65 -6.39 20.37
C ILE A 224 1.75 -5.99 21.52
N GLU A 225 1.49 -4.69 21.58
CA GLU A 225 1.01 -4.06 22.81
C GLU A 225 -0.52 -4.03 22.83
N ARG A 226 -1.12 -3.53 21.76
CA ARG A 226 -2.58 -3.38 21.68
C ARG A 226 -3.11 -3.32 20.26
N LEU A 227 -4.35 -3.75 20.11
CA LEU A 227 -5.18 -3.55 18.93
C LEU A 227 -6.26 -2.52 19.27
N VAL A 228 -6.34 -1.46 18.46
CA VAL A 228 -7.46 -0.53 18.48
C VAL A 228 -8.28 -0.77 17.23
N THR A 229 -9.57 -1.04 17.39
CA THR A 229 -10.50 -1.12 16.26
C THR A 229 -11.50 0.00 16.36
N SER A 230 -11.88 0.53 15.20
CA SER A 230 -12.88 1.58 15.09
C SER A 230 -13.83 1.29 13.93
N ASP A 231 -14.67 2.27 13.61
CA ASP A 231 -15.48 2.23 12.41
C ASP A 231 -14.69 2.56 11.14
N SER A 232 -13.58 3.30 11.24
CA SER A 232 -12.71 3.72 10.12
C SER A 232 -11.62 2.73 9.79
N GLU A 233 -11.03 2.16 10.83
CA GLU A 233 -9.72 1.51 10.73
C GLU A 233 -9.48 0.58 11.91
N ASN A 234 -8.57 -0.37 11.69
CA ASN A 234 -7.92 -1.11 12.76
C ASN A 234 -6.46 -0.67 12.82
N ALA A 235 -5.94 -0.49 14.03
CA ALA A 235 -4.58 -0.06 14.30
C ALA A 235 -3.92 -1.01 15.32
N LEU A 236 -2.90 -1.73 14.87
CA LEU A 236 -2.06 -2.57 15.74
C LEU A 236 -0.83 -1.77 16.16
N TYR A 237 -0.65 -1.62 17.47
CA TYR A 237 0.50 -0.94 18.04
C TYR A 237 1.56 -1.97 18.42
N VAL A 238 2.75 -1.77 17.89
CA VAL A 238 3.92 -2.62 18.14
C VAL A 238 5.10 -1.77 18.57
N ARG A 239 5.99 -2.35 19.38
CA ARG A 239 7.21 -1.70 19.83
C ARG A 239 8.41 -2.61 19.64
N LEU A 240 9.44 -2.10 19.01
CA LEU A 240 10.72 -2.81 18.87
C LEU A 240 11.59 -2.53 20.09
N ASP A 241 11.94 -3.57 20.84
CA ASP A 241 12.81 -3.48 22.02
C ASP A 241 14.29 -3.43 21.59
N VAL A 242 14.74 -2.22 21.26
CA VAL A 242 16.12 -1.88 20.89
C VAL A 242 16.50 -0.54 21.54
N PRO A 243 17.81 -0.26 21.74
CA PRO A 243 18.24 1.11 22.00
C PRO A 243 17.68 2.05 20.93
N ALA A 244 17.24 3.25 21.33
CA ALA A 244 16.71 4.23 20.38
C ALA A 244 17.74 4.48 19.26
N ASN A 245 17.26 4.50 18.01
CA ASN A 245 18.06 4.74 16.79
C ASN A 245 19.09 3.66 16.40
N ASP A 246 19.08 2.49 17.04
CA ASP A 246 19.99 1.40 16.63
C ASP A 246 19.50 0.65 15.38
N VAL A 247 18.20 0.40 15.33
CA VAL A 247 17.54 -0.32 14.24
C VAL A 247 16.13 0.24 14.11
N LEU A 248 15.70 0.53 12.88
CA LEU A 248 14.32 0.93 12.61
C LEU A 248 13.56 -0.21 11.96
N LEU A 249 12.34 -0.48 12.44
CA LEU A 249 11.41 -1.36 11.74
C LEU A 249 10.89 -0.64 10.50
N LYS A 250 11.19 -1.20 9.33
CA LYS A 250 10.81 -0.64 8.02
C LYS A 250 9.61 -1.36 7.44
N GLU A 251 9.59 -2.68 7.62
CA GLU A 251 8.54 -3.55 7.10
C GLU A 251 8.16 -4.62 8.12
N LEU A 252 6.88 -5.00 8.13
CA LEU A 252 6.39 -6.15 8.86
C LEU A 252 5.36 -6.88 8.00
N ASP A 253 5.75 -8.03 7.47
CA ASP A 253 4.87 -8.87 6.67
C ASP A 253 3.96 -9.67 7.61
N MET A 254 2.76 -9.12 7.83
CA MET A 254 1.79 -9.62 8.79
C MET A 254 0.40 -9.76 8.16
N PHE A 255 -0.26 -10.86 8.51
CA PHE A 255 -1.63 -11.16 8.11
C PHE A 255 -2.51 -11.35 9.33
N LEU A 256 -3.77 -10.95 9.19
CA LEU A 256 -4.83 -11.23 10.16
C LEU A 256 -5.77 -12.27 9.58
N LEU A 257 -5.96 -13.36 10.30
CA LEU A 257 -7.00 -14.33 10.03
C LEU A 257 -8.07 -14.18 11.11
N SER A 258 -9.28 -13.85 10.71
CA SER A 258 -10.45 -13.87 11.59
C SER A 258 -11.25 -15.15 11.38
N ASP A 259 -12.19 -15.42 12.28
CA ASP A 259 -13.23 -16.45 12.12
C ASP A 259 -14.10 -16.25 10.87
N GLN A 260 -14.11 -15.05 10.27
CA GLN A 260 -14.96 -14.70 9.13
C GLN A 260 -14.19 -14.52 7.82
N SER A 261 -12.94 -14.02 7.86
CA SER A 261 -12.21 -13.57 6.67
C SER A 261 -10.71 -13.38 6.92
N PHE A 262 -9.95 -13.37 5.83
CA PHE A 262 -8.53 -13.02 5.81
C PHE A 262 -8.35 -11.54 5.48
N TRP A 263 -7.46 -10.86 6.21
CA TRP A 263 -7.20 -9.44 6.04
C TRP A 263 -5.69 -9.19 5.95
N PRO A 264 -5.19 -8.67 4.82
CA PRO A 264 -3.82 -8.18 4.76
C PRO A 264 -3.69 -6.92 5.63
N MET A 265 -2.63 -6.81 6.41
CA MET A 265 -2.26 -5.55 7.05
C MET A 265 -1.34 -4.73 6.15
N SER A 266 -1.24 -3.42 6.39
CA SER A 266 -0.15 -2.64 5.82
C SER A 266 1.18 -3.30 6.19
N ASN A 267 2.03 -3.57 5.19
CA ASN A 267 3.36 -4.09 5.43
C ASN A 267 4.36 -3.01 5.87
N ARG A 268 3.93 -1.74 5.95
CA ARG A 268 4.75 -0.58 6.32
C ARG A 268 4.29 -0.01 7.65
N PRO A 269 4.98 -0.31 8.76
CA PRO A 269 4.72 0.30 10.06
C PRO A 269 5.02 1.80 10.03
N ILE A 270 4.18 2.60 10.69
CA ILE A 270 4.33 4.05 10.80
C ILE A 270 4.86 4.38 12.20
N PRO A 271 6.00 5.07 12.35
CA PRO A 271 6.51 5.47 13.66
C PRO A 271 5.53 6.37 14.43
N VAL A 272 5.33 6.11 15.72
CA VAL A 272 4.52 6.92 16.64
C VAL A 272 5.40 8.05 17.22
N GLY A 273 5.92 8.91 16.35
CA GLY A 273 6.84 10.00 16.70
C GLY A 273 8.17 9.94 15.93
N ALA A 274 8.95 11.01 16.02
CA ALA A 274 10.19 11.15 15.23
C ALA A 274 11.32 10.21 15.69
N ASP A 275 11.33 9.81 16.96
CA ASP A 275 12.39 9.01 17.59
C ASP A 275 11.82 7.82 18.39
N SER A 276 10.64 7.33 18.03
CA SER A 276 10.00 6.23 18.74
C SER A 276 10.36 4.88 18.12
N ASN A 277 10.68 3.90 18.96
CA ASN A 277 10.66 2.48 18.57
C ASN A 277 9.24 1.90 18.60
N GLU A 278 8.23 2.76 18.71
CA GLU A 278 6.81 2.43 18.66
C GLU A 278 6.30 2.69 17.24
N TYR A 279 5.51 1.76 16.75
CA TYR A 279 4.96 1.79 15.41
C TYR A 279 3.48 1.42 15.44
N VAL A 280 2.73 2.00 14.50
CA VAL A 280 1.34 1.64 14.23
C VAL A 280 1.23 1.00 12.86
N ILE A 281 0.46 -0.09 12.80
CA ILE A 281 0.18 -0.83 11.57
C ILE A 281 -1.33 -0.79 11.34
N HIS A 282 -1.74 -0.17 10.24
CA HIS A 282 -3.14 0.00 9.92
C HIS A 282 -3.66 -1.12 9.02
N SER A 283 -4.94 -1.46 9.18
CA SER A 283 -5.70 -2.27 8.24
C SER A 283 -7.11 -1.69 8.06
N MET A 284 -7.80 -2.18 7.02
CA MET A 284 -9.22 -1.87 6.82
C MET A 284 -10.06 -2.28 8.05
N PRO A 285 -11.15 -1.56 8.34
CA PRO A 285 -12.04 -1.88 9.46
C PRO A 285 -12.77 -3.20 9.20
N PHE A 286 -13.16 -3.87 10.28
CA PHE A 286 -13.98 -5.08 10.17
C PHE A 286 -15.43 -4.73 9.83
N ASN A 287 -16.01 -5.45 8.87
CA ASN A 287 -17.45 -5.36 8.56
C ASN A 287 -18.31 -5.76 9.76
N GLU A 288 -17.88 -6.80 10.49
CA GLU A 288 -18.45 -7.26 11.74
C GLU A 288 -17.30 -7.61 12.68
N MET A 289 -17.45 -7.32 13.97
CA MET A 289 -16.38 -7.61 14.93
C MET A 289 -16.16 -9.13 15.00
N PRO A 290 -14.97 -9.64 14.71
CA PRO A 290 -14.70 -11.06 14.82
C PRO A 290 -14.64 -11.49 16.28
N SER A 291 -14.92 -12.76 16.54
CA SER A 291 -14.79 -13.32 17.91
C SER A 291 -13.33 -13.56 18.29
N SER A 292 -12.48 -13.79 17.30
CA SER A 292 -11.04 -14.03 17.48
C SER A 292 -10.22 -13.61 16.28
N LEU A 293 -8.93 -13.36 16.50
CA LEU A 293 -7.94 -13.05 15.48
C LEU A 293 -6.68 -13.90 15.67
N ASP A 294 -6.23 -14.53 14.59
CA ASP A 294 -4.87 -15.08 14.48
C ASP A 294 -3.99 -14.09 13.71
N PHE A 295 -2.89 -13.69 14.35
CA PHE A 295 -1.89 -12.83 13.75
C PHE A 295 -0.76 -13.72 13.24
N ILE A 296 -0.43 -13.62 11.95
CA ILE A 296 0.59 -14.43 11.30
C ILE A 296 1.68 -13.50 10.77
N ILE A 297 2.89 -13.61 11.33
CA ILE A 297 4.06 -12.81 10.93
C ILE A 297 4.98 -13.68 10.08
N LYS A 298 5.11 -13.32 8.81
CA LYS A 298 5.91 -14.05 7.81
C LYS A 298 7.27 -13.43 7.55
N GLY A 299 7.47 -12.18 7.94
CA GLY A 299 8.76 -11.52 7.78
C GLY A 299 8.82 -10.15 8.42
N ALA A 300 10.03 -9.62 8.52
CA ALA A 300 10.28 -8.26 8.95
C ALA A 300 11.43 -7.66 8.14
N GLY A 301 11.34 -6.35 7.89
CA GLY A 301 12.36 -5.53 7.27
C GLY A 301 12.90 -4.50 8.26
N PHE A 302 14.21 -4.35 8.33
CA PHE A 302 14.90 -3.48 9.28
C PHE A 302 15.89 -2.58 8.57
N LEU A 303 16.01 -1.32 9.00
CA LEU A 303 17.16 -0.47 8.68
C LEU A 303 18.17 -0.59 9.82
N GLY A 304 19.32 -1.21 9.53
CA GLY A 304 20.42 -1.36 10.48
C GLY A 304 21.48 -0.27 10.34
N ASN A 305 22.40 -0.20 11.30
CA ASN A 305 23.45 0.82 11.33
C ASN A 305 24.75 0.46 10.58
N ASP A 306 24.76 -0.62 9.83
CA ASP A 306 25.91 -0.99 9.02
C ASP A 306 26.23 0.10 7.98
N LYS A 307 27.51 0.22 7.64
CA LYS A 307 28.06 1.26 6.80
C LYS A 307 29.06 0.67 5.81
N LEU A 308 29.06 1.20 4.59
CA LEU A 308 30.04 0.89 3.56
C LEU A 308 30.71 2.19 3.11
N GLU A 309 32.04 2.20 3.09
CA GLU A 309 32.84 3.26 2.49
C GLU A 309 33.77 2.66 1.44
N PHE A 310 33.90 3.32 0.29
CA PHE A 310 34.90 2.94 -0.70
C PHE A 310 35.32 4.13 -1.57
N ASP A 311 36.58 4.08 -2.00
CA ASP A 311 37.15 5.06 -2.92
C ASP A 311 37.34 4.47 -4.31
N LEU A 312 37.12 5.31 -5.32
CA LEU A 312 37.49 5.10 -6.71
C LEU A 312 38.53 6.13 -7.11
N LYS A 313 39.70 5.65 -7.51
CA LYS A 313 40.82 6.51 -7.91
C LYS A 313 40.99 6.55 -9.41
N ASN A 314 41.48 7.68 -9.91
CA ASN A 314 41.76 7.89 -11.33
C ASN A 314 40.54 7.62 -12.23
N ILE A 315 39.37 8.13 -11.88
CA ILE A 315 38.13 7.88 -12.63
C ILE A 315 38.18 8.43 -14.06
N GLN A 316 39.09 9.38 -14.33
CA GLN A 316 39.34 9.93 -15.66
C GLN A 316 39.81 8.85 -16.65
N ASP A 317 40.56 7.85 -16.18
CA ASP A 317 41.03 6.74 -17.02
C ASP A 317 39.85 5.95 -17.62
N LEU A 318 38.72 5.90 -16.90
CA LEU A 318 37.50 5.21 -17.33
C LEU A 318 36.83 5.88 -18.55
N GLN A 319 37.06 7.17 -18.77
CA GLN A 319 36.48 7.88 -19.91
C GLN A 319 37.04 7.40 -21.25
N HIS A 320 38.21 6.77 -21.23
CA HIS A 320 38.88 6.24 -22.41
C HIS A 320 38.61 4.74 -22.62
N GLU A 321 37.94 4.07 -21.68
CA GLU A 321 37.62 2.64 -21.78
C GLU A 321 36.28 2.40 -22.51
N LYS A 322 36.38 2.03 -23.80
CA LYS A 322 35.21 1.80 -24.69
C LYS A 322 34.19 0.77 -24.18
N HIS A 323 34.60 -0.17 -23.33
CA HIS A 323 33.75 -1.24 -22.82
C HIS A 323 33.48 -1.11 -21.31
N GLY A 324 33.92 -0.02 -20.69
CA GLY A 324 33.98 0.09 -19.24
C GLY A 324 35.03 -0.84 -18.61
N LYS A 325 35.18 -0.70 -17.30
CA LYS A 325 36.14 -1.43 -16.47
C LYS A 325 35.42 -2.38 -15.54
N THR A 326 35.80 -3.65 -15.57
CA THR A 326 35.37 -4.64 -14.57
C THR A 326 36.31 -4.61 -13.37
N TYR A 327 35.75 -4.57 -12.18
CA TYR A 327 36.47 -4.57 -10.91
C TYR A 327 36.37 -5.91 -10.19
N HIS A 328 35.15 -6.47 -10.11
CA HIS A 328 34.80 -7.60 -9.23
C HIS A 328 35.42 -7.47 -7.82
N LYS A 329 35.33 -6.27 -7.24
CA LYS A 329 35.96 -5.93 -5.97
C LYS A 329 34.95 -6.09 -4.84
N LEU A 330 35.21 -7.03 -3.92
CA LEU A 330 34.43 -7.14 -2.69
C LEU A 330 34.57 -5.85 -1.88
N LEU A 331 33.43 -5.20 -1.62
CA LEU A 331 33.35 -3.96 -0.85
C LEU A 331 33.01 -4.24 0.61
N LEU A 332 32.02 -5.11 0.84
CA LEU A 332 31.54 -5.44 2.18
C LEU A 332 30.94 -6.83 2.20
N THR A 333 31.14 -7.55 3.30
CA THR A 333 30.31 -8.69 3.68
C THR A 333 29.44 -8.26 4.84
N ALA A 334 28.14 -8.13 4.62
CA ALA A 334 27.16 -7.75 5.63
C ALA A 334 26.11 -8.86 5.75
N LYS A 335 25.96 -9.39 6.97
CA LYS A 335 25.09 -10.54 7.24
C LYS A 335 25.39 -11.70 6.28
N GLN A 336 24.40 -12.20 5.54
CA GLN A 336 24.56 -13.28 4.57
C GLN A 336 24.80 -12.81 3.13
N THR A 337 25.29 -11.59 2.94
CA THR A 337 25.42 -10.98 1.62
C THR A 337 26.79 -10.34 1.44
N ASN A 338 27.43 -10.63 0.31
CA ASN A 338 28.59 -9.93 -0.19
C ASN A 338 28.13 -8.85 -1.17
N ILE A 339 28.70 -7.66 -1.06
CA ILE A 339 28.51 -6.54 -1.97
C ILE A 339 29.80 -6.37 -2.76
N TYR A 340 29.72 -6.46 -4.08
CA TYR A 340 30.84 -6.24 -4.99
C TYR A 340 30.62 -4.98 -5.80
N LEU A 341 31.68 -4.21 -6.03
CA LEU A 341 31.74 -3.33 -7.20
C LEU A 341 32.11 -4.20 -8.40
N GLU A 342 31.15 -4.39 -9.31
CA GLU A 342 31.32 -5.30 -10.43
C GLU A 342 31.95 -4.59 -11.63
N LYS A 343 31.33 -3.50 -12.08
CA LYS A 343 31.78 -2.75 -13.28
C LYS A 343 31.53 -1.26 -13.14
N ALA A 344 32.32 -0.46 -13.86
CA ALA A 344 32.03 0.95 -14.14
C ALA A 344 32.03 1.16 -15.65
N VAL A 345 30.95 1.73 -16.19
CA VAL A 345 30.82 2.04 -17.61
C VAL A 345 30.65 3.54 -17.77
N PHE A 346 31.44 4.15 -18.63
CA PHE A 346 31.29 5.55 -19.01
C PHE A 346 30.78 5.62 -20.44
N ASP A 347 29.66 6.29 -20.67
CA ASP A 347 29.11 6.53 -22.00
C ASP A 347 29.09 8.03 -22.34
N SER A 348 28.44 8.37 -23.46
CA SER A 348 28.39 9.76 -23.94
C SER A 348 27.63 10.71 -22.99
N SER A 349 26.83 10.19 -22.06
CA SER A 349 25.89 10.92 -21.22
C SER A 349 26.09 10.74 -19.71
N MET A 350 26.61 9.60 -19.25
CA MET A 350 26.68 9.28 -17.82
C MET A 350 27.82 8.31 -17.48
N MET A 351 28.09 8.17 -16.18
CA MET A 351 28.86 7.05 -15.63
C MET A 351 27.92 6.13 -14.83
N LEU A 352 27.97 4.83 -15.10
CA LEU A 352 27.20 3.81 -14.41
C LEU A 352 28.14 2.92 -13.59
N PHE A 353 27.99 2.93 -12.26
CA PHE A 353 28.60 1.93 -11.38
C PHE A 353 27.61 0.80 -11.11
N THR A 354 27.99 -0.45 -11.35
CA THR A 354 27.16 -1.61 -11.05
C THR A 354 27.69 -2.34 -9.83
N PHE A 355 26.79 -2.57 -8.88
CA PHE A 355 27.00 -3.35 -7.67
C PHE A 355 26.32 -4.70 -7.82
N LYS A 356 27.04 -5.76 -7.45
CA LYS A 356 26.53 -7.13 -7.45
C LYS A 356 26.39 -7.63 -6.03
N TYR A 357 25.26 -8.26 -5.74
CA TYR A 357 24.95 -8.81 -4.43
C TYR A 357 24.92 -10.33 -4.51
N GLU A 358 25.81 -10.98 -3.75
CA GLU A 358 25.92 -12.43 -3.75
C GLU A 358 25.69 -13.01 -2.36
N ASP A 359 25.00 -14.14 -2.33
CA ASP A 359 24.70 -14.87 -1.10
C ASP A 359 25.94 -15.57 -0.56
N VAL A 360 26.17 -15.46 0.75
CA VAL A 360 27.30 -16.09 1.43
C VAL A 360 26.89 -17.46 1.95
N GLY A 361 27.37 -18.50 1.27
CA GLY A 361 27.16 -19.90 1.66
C GLY A 361 25.69 -20.34 1.52
N VAL A 362 25.25 -21.24 2.42
CA VAL A 362 23.86 -21.71 2.44
C VAL A 362 22.99 -20.67 3.14
N ILE A 363 22.04 -20.09 2.40
CA ILE A 363 21.11 -19.10 2.94
C ILE A 363 20.15 -19.74 3.96
N ASP A 364 20.10 -19.15 5.14
CA ASP A 364 19.11 -19.51 6.17
C ASP A 364 18.13 -18.34 6.22
N ARG A 365 16.95 -18.52 5.64
CA ARG A 365 15.99 -17.41 5.50
C ARG A 365 15.51 -16.83 6.84
N ARG A 366 15.76 -17.52 7.96
CA ARG A 366 15.51 -17.05 9.33
C ARG A 366 16.64 -16.17 9.86
N LYS A 367 17.56 -15.74 9.00
CA LYS A 367 18.64 -14.82 9.28
C LYS A 367 18.50 -13.61 8.32
N PRO A 368 18.79 -12.38 8.77
CA PRO A 368 18.78 -11.18 7.97
C PRO A 368 19.69 -11.37 6.77
N LYS A 369 19.10 -11.04 5.63
CA LYS A 369 19.77 -10.89 4.36
C LYS A 369 19.64 -9.44 3.95
N LEU A 370 20.69 -8.89 3.36
CA LEU A 370 20.63 -7.53 2.84
C LEU A 370 19.62 -7.48 1.71
N ASP A 371 18.74 -6.48 1.73
CA ASP A 371 17.81 -6.22 0.65
C ASP A 371 18.42 -5.20 -0.32
N PRO A 372 18.83 -5.62 -1.52
CA PRO A 372 19.52 -4.73 -2.44
C PRO A 372 18.56 -3.77 -3.16
N THR A 373 17.24 -3.99 -3.09
CA THR A 373 16.26 -3.13 -3.77
C THR A 373 16.10 -1.76 -3.12
N ASP A 374 16.36 -1.67 -1.81
CA ASP A 374 16.17 -0.44 -1.01
C ASP A 374 17.48 0.32 -0.70
N MET A 375 18.60 -0.12 -1.29
CA MET A 375 19.87 0.62 -1.23
C MET A 375 19.87 1.92 -2.04
N PHE A 376 18.89 2.08 -2.91
CA PHE A 376 18.83 3.15 -3.87
C PHE A 376 17.61 4.02 -3.54
N PRO A 377 17.75 5.34 -3.36
CA PRO A 377 16.60 6.19 -3.10
C PRO A 377 15.60 6.03 -4.24
N VAL A 378 14.48 5.39 -3.92
CA VAL A 378 13.33 5.26 -4.83
C VAL A 378 12.98 6.67 -5.28
N ASN A 379 13.13 6.91 -6.59
CA ASN A 379 12.98 8.18 -7.29
C ASN A 379 12.07 9.16 -6.52
N TRP A 380 12.71 10.04 -5.71
CA TRP A 380 12.08 10.85 -4.66
C TRP A 380 10.95 11.77 -5.18
N TYR A 381 10.95 12.03 -6.49
CA TYR A 381 10.01 12.90 -7.17
C TYR A 381 8.53 12.47 -7.09
N LYS A 382 8.21 11.20 -6.75
CA LYS A 382 6.82 10.72 -6.76
C LYS A 382 6.14 10.55 -5.40
N SER A 383 6.86 10.60 -4.28
CA SER A 383 6.22 10.42 -2.96
C SER A 383 6.63 11.49 -1.95
N LYS A 384 6.05 12.68 -2.07
CA LYS A 384 6.17 13.77 -1.08
C LYS A 384 5.65 13.41 0.35
N GLN A 385 5.19 12.19 0.58
CA GLN A 385 4.50 11.78 1.81
C GLN A 385 5.25 10.76 2.68
N LEU A 386 6.38 10.19 2.25
CA LEU A 386 7.09 9.18 3.03
C LEU A 386 8.45 9.70 3.49
N LYS A 387 8.49 10.24 4.71
CA LYS A 387 9.72 10.55 5.49
C LYS A 387 10.49 9.28 5.91
N SER A 388 10.47 8.21 5.11
CA SER A 388 11.30 7.05 5.42
C SER A 388 12.65 7.29 4.75
N GLU A 389 13.67 7.66 5.52
CA GLU A 389 15.03 7.85 5.01
C GLU A 389 15.48 6.54 4.34
N PRO A 390 15.64 6.49 2.99
CA PRO A 390 16.22 5.32 2.34
C PRO A 390 17.68 5.16 2.80
N ALA A 391 18.31 4.04 2.44
CA ALA A 391 19.77 3.94 2.54
C ALA A 391 20.39 5.20 1.92
N GLN A 392 21.20 5.91 2.71
CA GLN A 392 21.77 7.19 2.30
C GLN A 392 23.08 6.88 1.59
N ILE A 393 23.02 6.70 0.27
CA ILE A 393 24.21 6.78 -0.55
C ILE A 393 24.58 8.24 -0.75
N SER A 394 25.81 8.57 -0.43
CA SER A 394 26.42 9.86 -0.70
C SER A 394 27.77 9.65 -1.35
N GLY A 395 28.19 10.62 -2.16
CA GLY A 395 29.49 10.60 -2.79
C GLY A 395 30.09 12.00 -2.83
N LYS A 396 31.41 12.09 -2.75
CA LYS A 396 32.17 13.34 -2.87
C LYS A 396 33.40 13.13 -3.74
N ASN A 397 33.80 14.15 -4.49
CA ASN A 397 35.07 14.12 -5.20
C ASN A 397 36.24 14.60 -4.33
N GLU A 398 37.46 14.62 -4.89
CA GLU A 398 38.67 15.06 -4.19
C GLU A 398 38.64 16.52 -3.71
N LYS A 399 37.74 17.34 -4.26
CA LYS A 399 37.53 18.75 -3.87
C LYS A 399 36.45 18.91 -2.79
N GLY A 400 35.78 17.82 -2.41
CA GLY A 400 34.67 17.82 -1.47
C GLY A 400 33.31 18.18 -2.08
N GLU A 401 33.21 18.25 -3.41
CA GLU A 401 31.96 18.52 -4.12
C GLU A 401 31.08 17.27 -4.09
N GLU A 402 29.78 17.44 -3.81
CA GLU A 402 28.83 16.33 -3.67
C GLU A 402 28.35 15.80 -5.02
N VAL A 403 28.30 14.46 -5.13
CA VAL A 403 27.75 13.77 -6.30
C VAL A 403 26.25 14.02 -6.39
N GLN A 404 25.79 14.43 -7.57
CA GLN A 404 24.37 14.40 -7.92
C GLN A 404 24.06 13.10 -8.66
N PHE A 405 23.25 12.25 -8.03
CA PHE A 405 22.78 11.00 -8.64
C PHE A 405 21.61 11.29 -9.57
N GLU A 406 21.69 10.81 -10.82
CA GLU A 406 20.64 11.07 -11.81
C GLU A 406 19.51 10.07 -11.69
N ASP A 407 19.84 8.79 -11.60
CA ASP A 407 18.90 7.68 -11.61
C ASP A 407 19.59 6.37 -11.17
N PHE A 408 18.80 5.31 -11.02
CA PHE A 408 19.26 3.97 -10.67
C PHE A 408 18.91 2.99 -11.78
N ALA A 409 19.79 2.00 -12.01
CA ALA A 409 19.55 0.95 -12.98
C ALA A 409 19.33 -0.39 -12.27
N ASN A 410 18.41 -1.20 -12.79
CA ASN A 410 18.39 -2.63 -12.50
C ASN A 410 19.01 -3.32 -13.71
N GLU A 411 20.21 -3.88 -13.54
CA GLU A 411 21.01 -4.50 -14.60
C GLU A 411 20.80 -6.02 -14.66
N GLY A 412 20.03 -6.59 -13.73
CA GLY A 412 19.74 -8.02 -13.68
C GLY A 412 19.44 -8.51 -12.27
N THR A 413 19.32 -9.84 -12.13
CA THR A 413 19.09 -10.47 -10.83
C THR A 413 20.25 -10.18 -9.88
N ASN A 414 19.99 -9.38 -8.83
CA ASN A 414 20.97 -8.95 -7.84
C ASN A 414 22.08 -8.02 -8.38
N GLU A 415 21.86 -7.33 -9.50
CA GLU A 415 22.77 -6.33 -10.05
C GLU A 415 22.09 -4.98 -10.18
N TYR A 416 22.64 -3.98 -9.49
CA TYR A 416 22.03 -2.66 -9.41
C TYR A 416 23.05 -1.58 -9.71
N GLY A 417 22.59 -0.54 -10.40
CA GLY A 417 23.41 0.51 -10.97
C GLY A 417 23.15 1.87 -10.35
N LEU A 418 24.22 2.64 -10.17
CA LEU A 418 24.23 4.03 -9.74
C LEU A 418 24.67 4.92 -10.90
N LYS A 419 23.80 5.81 -11.38
CA LYS A 419 24.12 6.72 -12.50
C LYS A 419 24.57 8.08 -11.97
N LEU A 420 25.74 8.51 -12.43
CA LEU A 420 26.32 9.80 -12.10
C LEU A 420 26.34 10.69 -13.33
N ASN A 421 26.06 11.97 -13.10
CA ASN A 421 26.12 13.00 -14.13
C ASN A 421 27.54 13.13 -14.70
N LYS A 422 27.63 13.19 -16.03
CA LYS A 422 28.90 13.29 -16.76
C LYS A 422 29.72 14.53 -16.42
N GLU A 423 29.10 15.70 -16.27
CA GLU A 423 29.81 16.95 -16.00
C GLU A 423 30.55 16.86 -14.66
N PHE A 424 29.90 16.28 -13.64
CA PHE A 424 30.53 16.03 -12.35
C PHE A 424 31.75 15.10 -12.48
N ILE A 425 31.63 14.01 -13.24
CA ILE A 425 32.72 13.06 -13.48
C ILE A 425 33.88 13.69 -14.23
N GLN A 426 33.62 14.53 -15.23
CA GLN A 426 34.65 15.19 -16.04
C GLN A 426 35.54 16.13 -15.23
N HIS A 427 35.04 16.64 -14.10
CA HIS A 427 35.79 17.55 -13.22
C HIS A 427 36.32 16.89 -11.95
N SER A 428 36.21 15.55 -11.85
CA SER A 428 36.61 14.76 -10.68
C SER A 428 37.70 13.76 -11.05
N ASN A 429 38.69 13.58 -10.19
CA ASN A 429 39.76 12.58 -10.37
C ASN A 429 39.53 11.36 -9.48
N ASP A 430 39.09 11.59 -8.25
CA ASP A 430 38.81 10.54 -7.28
C ASP A 430 37.40 10.74 -6.72
N LEU A 431 36.72 9.63 -6.40
CA LEU A 431 35.41 9.65 -5.76
C LEU A 431 35.46 8.84 -4.47
N HIS A 432 34.95 9.42 -3.40
CA HIS A 432 34.67 8.76 -2.14
C HIS A 432 33.18 8.53 -2.00
N PHE A 433 32.75 7.29 -1.75
CA PHE A 433 31.36 6.94 -1.52
C PHE A 433 31.15 6.44 -0.10
N GLU A 434 30.02 6.83 0.46
CA GLU A 434 29.55 6.41 1.77
C GLU A 434 28.09 5.96 1.65
N VAL A 435 27.81 4.71 2.03
CA VAL A 435 26.46 4.15 2.14
C VAL A 435 26.17 3.90 3.61
N LYS A 436 25.05 4.46 4.10
CA LYS A 436 24.55 4.26 5.46
C LYS A 436 23.17 3.61 5.44
N LYS A 437 22.80 3.03 6.58
CA LYS A 437 21.45 2.53 6.89
C LYS A 437 21.01 1.41 5.95
N PHE A 438 21.80 0.33 5.88
CA PHE A 438 21.42 -0.83 5.07
C PHE A 438 20.10 -1.43 5.51
N GLN A 439 19.27 -1.78 4.53
CA GLN A 439 18.04 -2.52 4.76
C GLN A 439 18.32 -4.02 4.77
N TYR A 440 17.65 -4.70 5.70
CA TYR A 440 17.72 -6.14 5.88
C TYR A 440 16.32 -6.73 5.94
N SER A 441 16.13 -7.88 5.30
CA SER A 441 14.90 -8.67 5.43
C SER A 441 15.18 -9.99 6.13
N ILE A 442 14.22 -10.45 6.93
CA ILE A 442 14.25 -11.76 7.60
C ILE A 442 12.90 -12.45 7.40
N GLN A 443 12.91 -13.75 7.11
CA GLN A 443 11.70 -14.55 7.12
C GLN A 443 11.41 -15.06 8.52
N LEU A 444 10.15 -14.94 8.90
CA LEU A 444 9.59 -15.37 10.16
C LEU A 444 8.47 -16.37 9.89
N ASP A 445 8.14 -17.15 10.91
CA ASP A 445 6.93 -17.95 10.91
C ASP A 445 6.43 -17.99 12.35
N LYS A 446 5.78 -16.89 12.72
CA LYS A 446 5.31 -16.65 14.08
C LYS A 446 3.82 -16.40 14.02
N GLU A 447 3.10 -17.05 14.92
CA GLU A 447 1.67 -16.86 15.05
C GLU A 447 1.30 -16.69 16.51
N PHE A 448 0.25 -15.90 16.76
CA PHE A 448 -0.41 -15.87 18.04
C PHE A 448 -1.89 -15.57 17.86
N HIS A 449 -2.67 -16.10 18.80
CA HIS A 449 -4.12 -15.96 18.84
C HIS A 449 -4.53 -14.88 19.83
N LEU A 450 -5.55 -14.11 19.46
CA LEU A 450 -6.22 -13.12 20.29
C LEU A 450 -7.72 -13.43 20.31
N ASP A 451 -8.23 -13.71 21.51
CA ASP A 451 -9.67 -13.83 21.74
C ASP A 451 -10.24 -12.44 22.00
N LEU A 452 -11.19 -12.00 21.18
CA LEU A 452 -11.82 -10.68 21.28
C LEU A 452 -13.13 -10.72 22.08
N SER A 453 -13.60 -11.93 22.44
CA SER A 453 -14.83 -12.13 23.21
C SER A 453 -14.67 -11.81 24.71
N THR A 454 -13.42 -11.68 25.18
CA THR A 454 -13.08 -11.38 26.56
C THR A 454 -12.43 -9.99 26.65
N GLU A 455 -13.10 -9.08 27.36
CA GLU A 455 -12.62 -7.71 27.72
C GLU A 455 -12.22 -6.77 26.57
N SER A 456 -13.15 -5.88 26.17
CA SER A 456 -12.80 -4.59 25.57
C SER A 456 -12.92 -3.49 26.62
N GLY A 457 -11.90 -2.65 26.77
CA GLY A 457 -12.08 -1.35 27.41
C GLY A 457 -12.70 -0.39 26.39
N GLU A 458 -13.97 0.00 26.57
CA GLU A 458 -14.52 1.14 25.83
C GLU A 458 -13.88 2.43 26.39
N LYS A 459 -13.33 3.27 25.52
CA LYS A 459 -12.78 4.59 25.86
C LYS A 459 -13.64 5.70 25.30
#